data_AF-A0A843GSZ0-F1
#
_entry.id   AF-A0A843GSZ0-F1
#
_cell.length_a   1.000
_cell.length_b   1.000
_cell.length_c   1.000
_cell.angle_alpha   90.00
_cell.angle_beta   90.00
_cell.angle_gamma   90.00
#
_symmetry.space_group_name_H-M   'P 1'
#
loop_
_entity.id
_entity.type
_entity.pdbx_description
1 polymer ?
#
loop_
_entity_poly.entity_id
_entity_poly.type
_entity_poly.pdbx_seq_one_letter_code
_entity_poly.pdbx_strand_id
1 'polypeptide(L)'
;MSYELLKRLSLNEKKNKITLSTDSNNVYPKDYRAWEFCNSNKEQYKNYTFDDKLKALMSCILSGDLQVCALNDSTTKILYADNRMQKYMKLHNLDGYDMYCNREKYQKEYTDLFNIFKNSIFENDKGVYVLKVGNNDNYITCKGKWKRGYISGLYYGEGKERAMKFNRQLAELIKDQYTSHEISIELA
;
A
#
# COMPACT_ATOMS: atom_id res chain seq x y z
N MET A 1 -5.38 18.27 -14.77
CA MET A 1 -4.21 18.28 -13.86
C MET A 1 -3.18 17.29 -14.35
N SER A 2 -1.90 17.61 -14.22
CA SER A 2 -0.80 16.68 -14.49
C SER A 2 -0.47 15.91 -13.22
N TYR A 3 -0.21 14.61 -13.33
CA TYR A 3 0.24 13.76 -12.22
C TYR A 3 1.26 12.74 -12.73
N GLU A 4 2.04 12.18 -11.81
CA GLU A 4 3.06 11.18 -12.09
C GLU A 4 2.50 9.77 -11.92
N LEU A 5 2.73 8.91 -12.91
CA LEU A 5 2.39 7.50 -12.91
C LEU A 5 3.55 6.69 -12.32
N LEU A 6 3.37 6.15 -11.13
CA LEU A 6 4.35 5.32 -10.45
C LEU A 6 4.34 3.88 -10.97
N LYS A 7 5.46 3.47 -11.58
CA LYS A 7 5.70 2.11 -12.07
C LYS A 7 6.50 1.25 -11.11
N ARG A 8 7.46 1.82 -10.39
CA ARG A 8 8.29 1.08 -9.42
C ARG A 8 8.72 1.97 -8.26
N LEU A 9 8.77 1.38 -7.07
CA LEU A 9 9.34 1.99 -5.87
C LEU A 9 10.50 1.14 -5.36
N SER A 10 11.55 1.78 -4.86
CA SER A 10 12.60 1.10 -4.09
C SER A 10 12.85 1.86 -2.81
N LEU A 11 12.80 1.14 -1.69
CA LEU A 11 13.03 1.68 -0.35
C LEU A 11 14.34 1.11 0.20
N ASN A 12 15.26 1.98 0.59
CA ASN A 12 16.51 1.60 1.22
C ASN A 12 16.80 2.53 2.41
N GLU A 13 16.27 2.15 3.57
CA GLU A 13 16.41 2.89 4.82
C GLU A 13 17.88 3.04 5.24
N LYS A 14 18.69 1.98 5.11
CA LYS A 14 20.13 1.99 5.44
C LYS A 14 20.91 3.05 4.66
N LYS A 15 20.50 3.32 3.42
CA LYS A 15 21.10 4.36 2.56
C LYS A 15 20.31 5.67 2.55
N ASN A 16 19.29 5.81 3.41
CA ASN A 16 18.35 6.94 3.42
C ASN A 16 17.84 7.29 2.00
N LYS A 17 17.43 6.27 1.23
CA LYS A 17 17.14 6.43 -0.20
C LYS A 17 15.78 5.85 -0.57
N ILE A 18 14.98 6.68 -1.23
CA ILE A 18 13.74 6.28 -1.92
C ILE A 18 13.96 6.52 -3.42
N THR A 19 13.73 5.51 -4.25
CA THR A 19 13.84 5.65 -5.72
C THR A 19 12.49 5.36 -6.34
N LEU A 20 12.02 6.29 -7.16
CA LEU A 20 10.78 6.15 -7.92
C LEU A 20 11.11 5.94 -9.39
N SER A 21 10.33 5.10 -10.06
CA SER A 21 10.26 5.05 -11.51
C SER A 21 8.89 5.59 -11.92
N THR A 22 8.88 6.82 -12.43
CA THR A 22 7.64 7.52 -12.79
C THR A 22 7.67 7.97 -14.24
N ASP A 23 6.49 8.34 -14.74
CA ASP A 23 6.32 9.08 -15.97
C ASP A 23 5.09 9.98 -15.85
N SER A 24 5.06 11.08 -16.60
CA SER A 24 3.93 12.00 -16.57
C SER A 24 2.71 11.39 -17.24
N ASN A 25 1.52 11.56 -16.65
CA ASN A 25 0.27 11.07 -17.21
C ASN A 25 -0.07 11.66 -18.59
N ASN A 26 0.41 12.87 -18.89
CA ASN A 26 0.06 13.62 -20.10
C ASN A 26 1.08 13.51 -21.24
N VAL A 27 2.23 12.88 -21.02
CA VAL A 27 3.30 12.76 -22.03
C VAL A 27 3.23 11.39 -22.72
N TYR A 28 3.39 11.36 -24.05
CA TYR A 28 3.42 10.13 -24.85
C TYR A 28 4.51 10.21 -25.95
N PRO A 29 5.17 9.09 -26.30
CA PRO A 29 5.06 7.76 -25.68
C PRO A 29 5.56 7.76 -24.23
N LYS A 30 5.13 6.77 -23.43
CA LYS A 30 5.52 6.69 -22.02
C LYS A 30 7.01 6.35 -21.87
N ASP A 31 7.76 7.19 -21.16
CA ASP A 31 9.20 7.02 -20.88
C ASP A 31 9.45 7.04 -19.36
N TYR A 32 9.47 5.86 -18.76
CA TYR A 32 9.63 5.72 -17.32
C TYR A 32 11.07 5.95 -16.88
N ARG A 33 11.29 7.00 -16.08
CA ARG A 33 12.62 7.34 -15.57
C ARG A 33 12.75 7.00 -14.10
N ALA A 34 13.88 6.38 -13.75
CA ALA A 34 14.23 6.11 -12.36
C ALA A 34 14.99 7.30 -11.77
N TRP A 35 14.55 7.79 -10.61
CA TRP A 35 15.16 8.93 -9.94
C TRP A 35 15.04 8.83 -8.42
N GLU A 36 15.95 9.50 -7.71
CA GLU A 36 15.94 9.54 -6.25
C GLU A 36 14.94 10.60 -5.75
N PHE A 37 13.92 10.14 -5.03
CA PHE A 37 12.92 10.99 -4.41
C PHE A 37 13.50 11.68 -3.18
N CYS A 38 13.26 12.99 -3.06
CA CYS A 38 13.88 13.83 -2.04
C CYS A 38 15.40 13.59 -1.97
N ASN A 39 16.07 13.72 -3.12
CA ASN A 39 17.50 13.45 -3.27
C ASN A 39 18.34 14.30 -2.31
N SER A 40 19.09 13.64 -1.42
CA SER A 40 19.90 14.30 -0.39
C SER A 40 21.06 15.14 -0.93
N ASN A 41 21.42 14.99 -2.21
CA ASN A 41 22.40 15.86 -2.87
C ASN A 41 21.83 17.23 -3.25
N LYS A 42 20.50 17.41 -3.21
CA LYS A 42 19.87 18.71 -3.41
C LYS A 42 19.77 19.43 -2.06
N GLU A 43 20.16 20.70 -2.01
CA GLU A 43 20.22 21.48 -0.76
C GLU A 43 18.89 21.43 0.03
N GLN A 44 17.76 21.53 -0.67
CA GLN A 44 16.41 21.48 -0.09
C GLN A 44 16.05 20.16 0.63
N TYR A 45 16.76 19.05 0.36
CA TYR A 45 16.50 17.73 0.96
C TYR A 45 17.72 17.17 1.71
N LYS A 46 18.77 17.97 1.88
CA LYS A 46 20.04 17.54 2.49
C LYS A 46 19.85 16.94 3.89
N ASN A 47 18.93 17.53 4.67
CA ASN A 47 18.65 17.13 6.05
C ASN A 47 17.45 16.17 6.19
N TYR A 48 16.84 15.72 5.08
CA TYR A 48 15.69 14.82 5.16
C TYR A 48 16.11 13.44 5.65
N THR A 49 15.50 12.99 6.74
CA THR A 49 15.58 11.60 7.20
C THR A 49 14.74 10.69 6.30
N PHE A 50 14.89 9.37 6.45
CA PHE A 50 14.11 8.42 5.66
C PHE A 50 12.61 8.56 5.93
N ASP A 51 12.23 8.85 7.17
CA ASP A 51 10.85 9.13 7.56
C ASP A 51 10.34 10.43 6.94
N ASP A 52 11.15 11.47 6.81
CA ASP A 52 10.76 12.70 6.12
C ASP A 52 10.49 12.45 4.64
N LYS A 53 11.33 11.62 4.00
CA LYS A 53 11.11 11.19 2.61
C LYS A 53 9.82 10.36 2.48
N LEU A 54 9.50 9.50 3.45
CA LEU A 54 8.23 8.76 3.48
C LEU A 54 7.02 9.67 3.70
N LYS A 55 7.10 10.68 4.58
CA LYS A 55 6.04 11.68 4.76
C LYS A 55 5.79 12.48 3.48
N ALA A 56 6.85 12.86 2.78
CA ALA A 56 6.74 13.53 1.49
C ALA A 56 6.10 12.61 0.44
N LEU A 57 6.46 11.33 0.41
CA LEU A 57 5.84 10.35 -0.48
C LEU A 57 4.34 10.19 -0.18
N MET A 58 3.96 10.05 1.09
CA MET A 58 2.57 10.00 1.54
C MET A 58 1.81 11.25 1.09
N SER A 59 2.42 12.42 1.21
CA SER A 59 1.83 13.69 0.78
C SER A 59 1.48 13.70 -0.70
N CYS A 60 2.39 13.22 -1.57
CA CYS A 60 2.15 13.15 -3.01
C CYS A 60 1.03 12.17 -3.37
N ILE A 61 0.81 11.14 -2.55
CA ILE A 61 -0.30 10.21 -2.72
C ILE A 61 -1.62 10.88 -2.31
N LEU A 62 -1.65 11.55 -1.15
CA LEU A 62 -2.82 12.28 -0.66
C LEU A 62 -3.25 13.43 -1.58
N SER A 63 -2.29 14.16 -2.17
CA SER A 63 -2.58 15.23 -3.12
C SER A 63 -3.01 14.73 -4.50
N GLY A 64 -2.78 13.44 -4.79
CA GLY A 64 -3.00 12.86 -6.12
C GLY A 64 -1.91 13.16 -7.15
N ASP A 65 -0.80 13.80 -6.74
CA ASP A 65 0.36 14.07 -7.60
C ASP A 65 1.07 12.80 -8.05
N LEU A 66 0.93 11.71 -7.29
CA LEU A 66 1.52 10.40 -7.60
C LEU A 66 0.45 9.31 -7.56
N GLN A 67 0.26 8.62 -8.69
CA GLN A 67 -0.71 7.52 -8.82
C GLN A 67 -0.03 6.21 -9.22
N VAL A 68 -0.41 5.11 -8.58
CA VAL A 68 0.14 3.78 -8.90
C VAL A 68 -0.44 3.28 -10.23
N CYS A 69 0.43 3.05 -11.22
CA CYS A 69 0.00 2.65 -12.57
C CYS A 69 0.29 1.18 -12.92
N ALA A 70 1.11 0.50 -12.12
CA ALA A 70 1.46 -0.90 -12.35
C ALA A 70 1.44 -1.67 -11.03
N LEU A 71 0.91 -2.89 -11.05
CA LEU A 71 0.88 -3.78 -9.89
C LEU A 71 2.12 -4.69 -9.90
N ASN A 72 3.02 -4.49 -8.93
CA ASN A 72 4.19 -5.33 -8.70
C ASN A 72 4.57 -5.32 -7.21
N ASP A 73 5.55 -6.14 -6.82
CA ASP A 73 6.01 -6.28 -5.43
C ASP A 73 6.23 -4.94 -4.70
N SER A 74 6.74 -3.93 -5.40
CA SER A 74 7.06 -2.64 -4.81
C SER A 74 5.88 -1.69 -4.70
N THR A 75 4.99 -1.68 -5.70
CA THR A 75 3.85 -0.76 -5.78
C THR A 75 2.62 -1.30 -5.06
N THR A 76 2.49 -2.63 -4.96
CA THR A 76 1.40 -3.27 -4.22
C THR A 76 1.39 -2.88 -2.74
N LYS A 77 2.57 -2.67 -2.14
CA LYS A 77 2.68 -2.21 -0.75
C LYS A 77 2.20 -0.77 -0.56
N ILE A 78 2.43 0.09 -1.54
CA ILE A 78 1.94 1.48 -1.52
C ILE A 78 0.43 1.49 -1.65
N LEU A 79 -0.11 0.72 -2.60
CA LEU A 79 -1.54 0.62 -2.81
C LEU A 79 -2.27 0.10 -1.57
N TYR A 80 -1.66 -0.86 -0.87
CA TYR A 80 -2.13 -1.32 0.42
C TYR A 80 -2.14 -0.22 1.48
N ALA A 81 -1.04 0.52 1.59
CA ALA A 81 -0.93 1.64 2.51
C ALA A 81 -1.97 2.73 2.21
N ASP A 82 -2.15 3.08 0.93
CA ASP A 82 -3.17 4.03 0.45
C ASP A 82 -4.58 3.57 0.82
N ASN A 83 -4.96 2.32 0.53
CA ASN A 83 -6.26 1.77 0.93
C ASN A 83 -6.53 1.91 2.44
N ARG A 84 -5.54 1.64 3.29
CA ARG A 84 -5.69 1.76 4.75
C ARG A 84 -5.80 3.22 5.20
N MET A 85 -5.06 4.13 4.58
CA MET A 85 -5.22 5.57 4.79
C MET A 85 -6.63 6.03 4.40
N GLN A 86 -7.10 5.66 3.20
CA GLN A 86 -8.45 6.00 2.71
C GLN A 86 -9.54 5.48 3.65
N LYS A 87 -9.38 4.26 4.19
CA LYS A 87 -10.32 3.70 5.18
C LYS A 87 -10.33 4.50 6.48
N TYR A 88 -9.17 4.86 7.01
CA TYR A 88 -9.06 5.72 8.19
C TYR A 88 -9.73 7.08 7.92
N MET A 89 -9.40 7.74 6.80
CA MET A 89 -9.98 9.03 6.44
C MET A 89 -11.51 8.94 6.36
N LYS A 90 -12.05 7.89 5.72
CA LYS A 90 -13.51 7.67 5.66
C LYS A 90 -14.15 7.48 7.03
N LEU A 91 -13.53 6.70 7.91
CA LEU A 91 -14.05 6.45 9.27
C LEU A 91 -14.05 7.72 10.14
N HIS A 92 -13.09 8.59 9.92
CA HIS A 92 -12.91 9.84 10.67
C HIS A 92 -13.49 11.07 9.95
N ASN A 93 -14.19 10.88 8.83
CA ASN A 93 -14.76 11.94 7.99
C ASN A 93 -13.74 13.02 7.59
N LEU A 94 -12.55 12.58 7.16
CA LEU A 94 -11.43 13.40 6.74
C LEU A 94 -11.35 13.45 5.21
N ASP A 95 -11.04 14.62 4.66
CA ASP A 95 -10.71 14.80 3.26
C ASP A 95 -9.19 14.85 3.07
N GLY A 96 -8.65 13.98 2.21
CA GLY A 96 -7.20 13.84 2.03
C GLY A 96 -6.54 15.10 1.44
N TYR A 97 -7.24 15.83 0.58
CA TYR A 97 -6.74 17.06 -0.01
C TYR A 97 -6.76 18.22 0.99
N ASP A 98 -7.84 18.34 1.78
CA ASP A 98 -7.93 19.30 2.88
C ASP A 98 -6.83 19.06 3.92
N MET A 99 -6.57 17.80 4.28
CA MET A 99 -5.46 17.44 5.17
C MET A 99 -4.09 17.80 4.58
N TYR A 100 -3.91 17.61 3.28
CA TYR A 100 -2.67 17.99 2.58
C TYR A 100 -2.45 19.51 2.62
N CYS A 101 -3.49 20.31 2.37
CA CYS A 101 -3.45 21.77 2.38
C CYS A 101 -3.35 22.38 3.79
N ASN A 102 -4.00 21.77 4.79
CA ASN A 102 -4.17 22.31 6.14
C ASN A 102 -3.48 21.45 7.21
N ARG A 103 -2.23 21.02 6.96
CA ARG A 103 -1.51 20.08 7.84
C ARG A 103 -1.41 20.52 9.30
N GLU A 104 -1.28 21.81 9.57
CA GLU A 104 -1.17 22.33 10.95
C GLU A 104 -2.48 22.10 11.74
N LYS A 105 -3.63 22.25 11.07
CA LYS A 105 -4.95 21.97 11.66
C LYS A 105 -5.12 20.47 11.97
N TYR A 106 -4.56 19.61 11.13
CA TYR A 106 -4.72 18.16 11.19
C TYR A 106 -3.45 17.44 11.68
N GLN A 107 -2.65 18.08 12.53
CA GLN A 107 -1.32 17.56 12.90
C GLN A 107 -1.38 16.15 13.49
N LYS A 108 -2.39 15.87 14.30
CA LYS A 108 -2.60 14.56 14.92
C LYS A 108 -3.01 13.53 13.87
N GLU A 109 -4.04 13.81 13.09
CA GLU A 109 -4.57 12.91 12.05
C GLU A 109 -3.52 12.63 10.97
N TYR A 110 -2.72 13.63 10.61
CA TYR A 110 -1.61 13.46 9.67
C TYR A 110 -0.52 12.54 10.24
N THR A 111 -0.26 12.64 11.55
CA THR A 111 0.68 11.74 12.24
C THR A 111 0.14 10.31 12.29
N ASP A 112 -1.15 10.15 12.59
CA ASP A 112 -1.83 8.84 12.59
C ASP A 112 -1.82 8.21 11.19
N LEU A 113 -2.13 8.99 10.15
CA LEU A 113 -2.03 8.55 8.75
C LEU A 113 -0.61 8.16 8.39
N PHE A 114 0.40 8.94 8.80
CA PHE A 114 1.79 8.60 8.56
C PHE A 114 2.18 7.27 9.19
N ASN A 115 1.74 7.01 10.43
CA ASN A 115 1.98 5.75 11.11
C ASN A 115 1.29 4.58 10.39
N ILE A 116 0.04 4.76 9.94
CA ILE A 116 -0.68 3.77 9.13
C ILE A 116 0.08 3.49 7.84
N PHE A 117 0.49 4.54 7.12
CA PHE A 117 1.21 4.45 5.86
C PHE A 117 2.54 3.70 6.02
N LYS A 118 3.38 4.15 6.95
CA LYS A 118 4.69 3.58 7.23
C LYS A 118 4.57 2.11 7.60
N ASN A 119 3.73 1.78 8.58
CA ASN A 119 3.58 0.41 9.06
C ASN A 119 3.07 -0.53 7.97
N SER A 120 2.17 -0.05 7.10
CA SER A 120 1.62 -0.84 6.00
C SER A 120 2.66 -1.17 4.92
N ILE A 121 3.57 -0.25 4.63
CA ILE A 121 4.66 -0.47 3.66
C ILE A 121 5.65 -1.55 4.14
N PHE A 122 5.93 -1.57 5.45
CA PHE A 122 6.88 -2.49 6.07
C PHE A 122 6.23 -3.75 6.66
N GLU A 123 4.91 -3.91 6.55
CA GLU A 123 4.20 -5.08 7.04
C GLU A 123 4.74 -6.36 6.35
N ASN A 124 5.12 -7.34 7.18
CA ASN A 124 5.63 -8.62 6.69
C ASN A 124 4.47 -9.56 6.36
N ASP A 125 4.38 -9.87 5.08
CA ASP A 125 3.30 -10.55 4.39
C ASP A 125 3.31 -12.10 4.58
N LYS A 126 3.36 -12.56 5.83
CA LYS A 126 3.05 -13.96 6.19
C LYS A 126 1.70 -13.98 6.91
N GLY A 127 0.70 -14.65 6.34
CA GLY A 127 -0.64 -14.70 6.95
C GLY A 127 -1.54 -15.79 6.38
N VAL A 128 -2.60 -16.09 7.13
CA VAL A 128 -3.74 -16.89 6.69
C VAL A 128 -4.87 -15.93 6.34
N TYR A 129 -5.45 -16.06 5.15
CA TYR A 129 -6.54 -15.22 4.65
C TYR A 129 -7.79 -16.07 4.49
N VAL A 130 -8.94 -15.62 4.99
CA VAL A 130 -10.20 -16.37 4.89
C VAL A 130 -11.19 -15.57 4.04
N LEU A 131 -11.88 -16.23 3.11
CA LEU A 131 -12.71 -15.64 2.08
C LEU A 131 -14.06 -16.36 2.02
N LYS A 132 -15.15 -15.71 2.44
CA LYS A 132 -16.48 -16.31 2.31
C LYS A 132 -16.96 -16.19 0.85
N VAL A 133 -17.40 -17.30 0.26
CA VAL A 133 -17.88 -17.34 -1.13
C VAL A 133 -19.38 -17.55 -1.16
N GLY A 134 -20.08 -16.53 -1.65
CA GLY A 134 -21.54 -16.57 -1.82
C GLY A 134 -22.30 -16.31 -0.51
N ASN A 135 -23.61 -16.61 -0.54
CA ASN A 135 -24.52 -16.35 0.58
C ASN A 135 -24.54 -17.46 1.64
N ASN A 136 -23.87 -18.58 1.37
CA ASN A 136 -23.77 -19.70 2.31
C ASN A 136 -22.49 -19.56 3.16
N ASP A 137 -22.42 -20.25 4.30
CA ASP A 137 -21.24 -20.32 5.20
C ASP A 137 -20.04 -21.10 4.60
N ASN A 138 -19.81 -20.93 3.31
CA ASN A 138 -18.66 -21.48 2.61
C ASN A 138 -17.48 -20.53 2.73
N TYR A 139 -16.43 -20.96 3.43
CA TYR A 139 -15.20 -20.20 3.61
C TYR A 139 -14.07 -20.82 2.78
N ILE A 140 -13.27 -19.98 2.14
CA ILE A 140 -12.01 -20.31 1.48
C ILE A 140 -10.87 -19.83 2.37
N THR A 141 -10.10 -20.74 2.92
CA THR A 141 -8.87 -20.40 3.63
C THR A 141 -7.69 -20.45 2.67
N CYS A 142 -7.07 -19.30 2.42
CA CYS A 142 -5.83 -19.13 1.67
C CYS A 142 -4.65 -19.01 2.65
N LYS A 143 -3.81 -20.04 2.73
CA LYS A 143 -2.51 -19.97 3.42
C LYS A 143 -1.42 -19.70 2.39
N GLY A 144 -0.66 -18.60 2.53
CA GLY A 144 0.39 -18.30 1.56
C GLY A 144 1.31 -17.15 1.94
N LYS A 145 2.41 -17.02 1.19
CA LYS A 145 3.30 -15.84 1.21
C LYS A 145 2.95 -14.96 0.02
N TRP A 146 2.92 -13.65 0.21
CA TRP A 146 2.79 -12.74 -0.92
C TRP A 146 4.04 -12.82 -1.81
N LYS A 147 3.82 -13.01 -3.10
CA LYS A 147 4.83 -12.87 -4.15
C LYS A 147 4.22 -12.11 -5.33
N ARG A 148 4.86 -11.02 -5.73
CA ARG A 148 4.53 -10.21 -6.91
C ARG A 148 3.12 -9.64 -6.91
N GLY A 149 2.62 -9.29 -5.73
CA GLY A 149 1.24 -8.79 -5.55
C GLY A 149 0.16 -9.88 -5.63
N TYR A 150 0.55 -11.16 -5.61
CA TYR A 150 -0.35 -12.29 -5.52
C TYR A 150 -0.12 -13.12 -4.25
N ILE A 151 -1.18 -13.64 -3.64
CA ILE A 151 -1.08 -14.83 -2.80
C ILE A 151 -1.05 -16.04 -3.73
N SER A 152 0.02 -16.81 -3.69
CA SER A 152 -0.02 -18.23 -4.06
C SER A 152 -0.48 -18.98 -2.82
N GLY A 153 -1.73 -19.42 -2.80
CA GLY A 153 -2.31 -20.15 -1.68
C GLY A 153 -2.92 -21.47 -2.10
N LEU A 154 -2.93 -22.42 -1.16
CA LEU A 154 -3.67 -23.66 -1.26
C LEU A 154 -5.12 -23.37 -0.85
N TYR A 155 -6.06 -23.60 -1.78
CA TYR A 155 -7.50 -23.65 -1.50
C TYR A 155 -7.82 -24.94 -0.75
N TYR A 156 -8.75 -24.88 0.21
CA TYR A 156 -9.38 -26.07 0.78
C TYR A 156 -10.89 -25.94 0.61
N GLY A 157 -11.45 -26.70 -0.32
CA GLY A 157 -12.87 -27.00 -0.35
C GLY A 157 -13.06 -28.40 -0.92
N GLU A 158 -13.99 -29.14 -0.31
CA GLU A 158 -14.18 -30.59 -0.55
C GLU A 158 -12.89 -31.41 -0.43
N GLY A 159 -11.95 -31.00 0.43
CA GLY A 159 -10.69 -31.72 0.67
C GLY A 159 -9.67 -31.67 -0.48
N LYS A 160 -9.80 -30.76 -1.44
CA LYS A 160 -8.86 -30.66 -2.59
C LYS A 160 -8.05 -29.37 -2.55
N GLU A 161 -6.74 -29.51 -2.64
CA GLU A 161 -5.81 -28.39 -2.80
C GLU A 161 -5.82 -27.86 -4.23
N ARG A 162 -6.04 -26.55 -4.40
CA ARG A 162 -5.89 -25.86 -5.69
C ARG A 162 -5.07 -24.60 -5.55
N ALA A 163 -4.13 -24.39 -6.47
CA ALA A 163 -3.37 -23.15 -6.56
C ALA A 163 -4.25 -22.04 -7.11
N MET A 164 -4.54 -21.02 -6.29
CA MET A 164 -5.20 -19.79 -6.73
C MET A 164 -4.23 -18.61 -6.67
N LYS A 165 -4.39 -17.65 -7.60
CA LYS A 165 -3.70 -16.37 -7.60
C LYS A 165 -4.70 -15.28 -7.24
N PHE A 166 -4.59 -14.71 -6.04
CA PHE A 166 -5.40 -13.56 -5.62
C PHE A 166 -4.56 -12.28 -5.66
N ASN A 167 -5.04 -11.23 -6.29
CA ASN A 167 -4.44 -9.89 -6.17
C ASN A 167 -4.74 -9.31 -4.78
N ARG A 168 -3.78 -8.57 -4.20
CA ARG A 168 -3.86 -7.95 -2.86
C ARG A 168 -5.11 -7.13 -2.60
N GLN A 169 -5.54 -6.34 -3.58
CA GLN A 169 -6.79 -5.58 -3.48
C GLN A 169 -8.03 -6.48 -3.27
N LEU A 170 -8.06 -7.65 -3.92
CA LEU A 170 -9.17 -8.59 -3.80
C LEU A 170 -9.15 -9.31 -2.44
N ALA A 171 -7.97 -9.70 -1.94
CA ALA A 171 -7.85 -10.30 -0.61
C ALA A 171 -8.26 -9.35 0.52
N GLU A 172 -8.07 -8.04 0.34
CA GLU A 172 -8.47 -7.00 1.31
C GLU A 172 -9.96 -6.69 1.29
N LEU A 173 -10.58 -6.56 0.10
CA LEU A 173 -12.04 -6.46 -0.03
C LEU A 173 -12.77 -7.59 0.72
N ILE A 174 -12.13 -8.75 0.72
CA ILE A 174 -12.61 -9.97 1.36
C ILE A 174 -12.33 -10.01 2.86
N LYS A 175 -11.16 -9.55 3.32
CA LYS A 175 -10.83 -9.46 4.74
C LYS A 175 -11.76 -8.48 5.48
N ASP A 176 -12.16 -7.40 4.81
CA ASP A 176 -12.95 -6.32 5.40
C ASP A 176 -14.47 -6.56 5.36
N GLN A 177 -14.97 -7.45 4.50
CA GLN A 177 -16.40 -7.82 4.48
C GLN A 177 -16.78 -8.85 5.54
N TYR A 178 -15.82 -9.45 6.24
CA TYR A 178 -16.06 -10.56 7.16
C TYR A 178 -15.25 -10.41 8.46
N THR A 179 -15.67 -9.51 9.34
CA THR A 179 -15.40 -9.65 10.78
C THR A 179 -16.30 -10.75 11.34
N SER A 180 -15.83 -11.99 11.29
CA SER A 180 -16.25 -13.03 12.23
C SER A 180 -15.00 -13.75 12.71
N HIS A 181 -14.61 -13.40 13.93
CA HIS A 181 -13.87 -14.21 14.90
C HIS A 181 -13.46 -15.60 14.40
N GLU A 182 -12.17 -15.77 14.09
CA GLU A 182 -11.30 -16.77 14.70
C GLU A 182 -9.87 -16.53 14.23
N ILE A 183 -9.12 -15.79 15.03
CA ILE A 183 -7.66 -15.82 15.00
C ILE A 183 -7.26 -17.03 15.85
N SER A 184 -7.10 -18.20 15.24
CA SER A 184 -6.35 -19.29 15.87
C SER A 184 -4.87 -19.11 15.52
N ILE A 185 -4.14 -18.47 16.43
CA ILE A 185 -2.68 -18.57 16.48
C ILE A 185 -2.38 -19.98 16.99
N GLU A 186 -1.97 -20.89 16.11
CA GLU A 186 -1.21 -22.05 16.56
C GLU A 186 0.27 -21.74 16.40
N LEU A 187 0.92 -21.53 17.55
CA LEU A 187 2.37 -21.58 17.71
C LEU A 187 2.76 -23.03 18.01
N ALA A 188 3.40 -23.69 17.06
CA ALA A 188 4.43 -24.72 17.26
C ALA A 188 5.16 -24.96 15.94
#